data_AF-A0A934Y0Q0-F1
#
_entry.id   AF-A0A934Y0Q0-F1
#
_cell.length_a   1.000
_cell.length_b   1.000
_cell.length_c   1.000
_cell.angle_alpha   90.00
_cell.angle_beta   90.00
_cell.angle_gamma   90.00
#
_symmetry.space_group_name_H-M   'P 1'
#
loop_
_entity.id
_entity.type
_entity.pdbx_description
1 polymer ?
#
loop_
_entity_poly.entity_id
_entity_poly.type
_entity_poly.pdbx_seq_one_letter_code
_entity_poly.pdbx_strand_id
1 'polypeptide(L)'
;MRLQLDETGTRVKHAQALDAAKPEFGLPTQGVVVGDAFWFIANSQRGHYDSFGIPKDVAKLNPVHIYRSDITFAVDSGKGKLSPAAAPMPAKQ
;
A
#
# COMPACT_ATOMS: atom_id res chain seq x y z
N MET A 1 -5.15 -0.74 -0.13
CA MET A 1 -6.16 -1.52 0.64
C MET A 1 -7.22 -2.00 -0.32
N ARG A 2 -7.84 -3.16 -0.05
CA ARG A 2 -9.05 -3.63 -0.74
C ARG A 2 -10.27 -3.33 0.11
N LEU A 3 -11.21 -2.57 -0.45
CA LEU A 3 -12.46 -2.19 0.21
C LEU A 3 -13.61 -2.92 -0.48
N GLN A 4 -14.45 -3.59 0.31
CA GLN A 4 -15.72 -4.13 -0.16
C GLN A 4 -16.81 -3.15 0.24
N LEU A 5 -17.61 -2.73 -0.74
CA LEU A 5 -18.71 -1.80 -0.52
C LEU A 5 -20.03 -2.56 -0.28
N ASP A 6 -21.02 -1.86 0.27
CA ASP A 6 -22.40 -2.32 0.25
C ASP A 6 -23.02 -2.27 -1.15
N GLU A 7 -24.22 -2.82 -1.31
CA GLU A 7 -24.91 -2.90 -2.60
C GLU A 7 -25.21 -1.52 -3.21
N THR A 8 -25.30 -0.49 -2.36
CA THR A 8 -25.49 0.89 -2.79
C THR A 8 -24.19 1.57 -3.24
N GLY A 9 -23.03 0.96 -2.94
CA GLY A 9 -21.72 1.55 -3.19
C GLY A 9 -21.39 2.74 -2.28
N THR A 10 -22.21 3.03 -1.27
CA THR A 10 -22.06 4.24 -0.44
C THR A 10 -21.35 3.99 0.88
N ARG A 11 -21.25 2.72 1.31
CA ARG A 11 -20.62 2.35 2.58
C ARG A 11 -19.59 1.24 2.39
N VAL A 12 -18.51 1.31 3.15
CA VAL A 12 -17.50 0.24 3.23
C VAL A 12 -17.99 -0.82 4.22
N LYS A 13 -18.21 -2.05 3.74
CA LYS A 13 -18.58 -3.22 4.56
C LYS A 13 -17.36 -3.95 5.12
N HIS A 14 -16.29 -4.04 4.33
CA HIS A 14 -15.07 -4.75 4.73
C HIS A 14 -13.84 -4.04 4.18
N ALA A 15 -12.76 -4.07 4.93
CA ALA A 15 -11.50 -3.46 4.57
C ALA A 15 -10.35 -4.44 4.84
N GLN A 16 -9.55 -4.73 3.83
CA GLN A 16 -8.43 -5.64 3.92
C GLN A 16 -7.13 -4.98 3.47
N ALA A 17 -6.08 -5.12 4.27
CA ALA A 17 -4.74 -4.71 3.87
C ALA A 17 -4.24 -5.67 2.77
N LEU A 18 -3.71 -5.10 1.68
CA LEU A 18 -3.04 -5.87 0.64
C LEU A 18 -1.56 -6.08 1.01
N ASP A 19 -0.91 -5.00 1.44
CA ASP A 19 0.42 -5.00 2.03
C ASP A 19 0.43 -4.08 3.25
N ALA A 20 1.25 -4.42 4.25
CA ALA A 20 1.43 -3.63 5.47
C ALA A 20 2.89 -3.72 5.97
N ALA A 21 3.26 -2.77 6.84
CA ALA A 21 4.54 -2.75 7.56
C ALA A 21 5.81 -2.73 6.69
N LYS A 22 5.76 -2.04 5.53
CA LYS A 22 6.94 -1.80 4.69
C LYS A 22 7.54 -0.42 5.00
N PRO A 23 8.86 -0.30 5.23
CA PRO A 23 9.50 0.98 5.56
C PRO A 23 9.41 2.00 4.40
N GLU A 24 9.29 1.53 3.17
CA GLU A 24 9.09 2.35 1.98
C GLU A 24 7.68 2.95 1.85
N PHE A 25 6.71 2.51 2.67
CA PHE A 25 5.35 3.05 2.66
C PHE A 25 5.29 4.34 3.48
N GLY A 26 5.53 5.46 2.80
CA GLY A 26 5.25 6.78 3.34
C GLY A 26 3.78 7.13 3.16
N LEU A 27 3.51 8.05 2.24
CA LEU A 27 2.16 8.38 1.80
C LEU A 27 1.97 7.84 0.36
N PRO A 28 1.30 6.69 0.18
CA PRO A 28 0.92 6.23 -1.15
C PRO A 28 -0.01 7.26 -1.79
N THR A 29 0.19 7.60 -3.06
CA THR A 29 -0.68 8.57 -3.75
C THR A 29 -1.38 7.94 -4.93
N GLN A 30 -0.68 7.79 -6.04
CA GLN A 30 -1.26 7.31 -7.28
C GLN A 30 -0.93 5.84 -7.48
N GLY A 31 -1.92 5.12 -7.98
CA GLY A 31 -1.74 3.74 -8.38
C GLY A 31 -2.66 3.37 -9.54
N VAL A 32 -2.31 2.27 -10.19
CA VAL A 32 -3.01 1.70 -11.34
C VAL A 32 -3.12 0.20 -11.17
N VAL A 33 -4.23 -0.35 -11.65
CA VAL A 33 -4.43 -1.81 -11.73
C VAL A 33 -4.11 -2.27 -13.14
N VAL A 34 -3.25 -3.29 -13.25
CA VAL A 34 -2.90 -3.95 -14.52
C VAL A 34 -3.07 -5.45 -14.31
N GLY A 35 -4.17 -6.01 -14.83
CA GLY A 35 -4.59 -7.37 -14.49
C GLY A 35 -4.78 -7.52 -12.98
N ASP A 36 -4.08 -8.48 -12.38
CA ASP A 36 -4.13 -8.77 -10.94
C ASP A 36 -3.10 -8.00 -10.10
N ALA A 37 -2.36 -7.08 -10.72
CA ALA A 37 -1.35 -6.29 -10.05
C ALA A 37 -1.83 -4.87 -9.77
N PHE A 38 -1.70 -4.42 -8.52
CA PHE A 38 -1.84 -3.02 -8.14
C PHE A 38 -0.46 -2.38 -8.02
N TRP A 39 -0.17 -1.44 -8.91
CA TRP A 39 1.06 -0.66 -8.91
C TRP A 39 0.79 0.68 -8.26
N PHE A 40 1.67 1.15 -7.38
CA PHE A 40 1.50 2.47 -6.78
C PHE A 40 2.82 3.12 -6.42
N ILE A 41 2.80 4.45 -6.33
CA ILE A 41 3.93 5.25 -5.82
C ILE A 41 3.93 5.13 -4.29
N ALA A 42 4.91 4.42 -3.73
CA ALA A 42 5.00 4.15 -2.30
C ALA A 42 5.50 5.34 -1.48
N ASN A 43 6.30 6.21 -2.10
CA ASN A 43 6.95 7.36 -1.47
C ASN A 43 6.62 8.66 -2.21
N SER A 44 5.34 9.04 -2.27
CA SER A 44 4.91 10.23 -3.02
C SER A 44 5.62 11.53 -2.64
N GLN A 45 6.20 11.58 -1.44
CA GLN A 45 6.96 12.73 -0.94
C GLN A 45 6.18 14.04 -1.03
N ARG A 46 4.83 13.98 -1.04
CA ARG A 46 3.93 15.12 -1.25
C ARG A 46 4.25 16.32 -0.35
N GLY A 47 4.71 16.09 0.87
CA GLY A 47 5.11 17.15 1.80
C GLY A 47 6.28 18.04 1.31
N HIS A 48 7.12 17.51 0.42
CA HIS A 48 8.27 18.21 -0.17
C HIS A 48 7.91 19.09 -1.36
N TYR A 49 6.65 19.10 -1.78
CA TYR A 49 6.15 19.92 -2.88
C TYR A 49 5.24 21.03 -2.35
N ASP A 50 5.18 22.15 -3.06
CA ASP A 50 4.22 23.22 -2.81
C ASP A 50 2.85 22.94 -3.47
N SER A 51 1.93 23.91 -3.42
CA SER A 51 0.59 23.80 -4.01
C SER A 51 0.60 23.69 -5.54
N PHE A 52 1.69 24.07 -6.20
CA PHE A 52 1.85 24.01 -7.66
C PHE A 52 2.61 22.75 -8.10
N GLY A 53 3.02 21.89 -7.16
CA GLY A 53 3.79 20.68 -7.46
C GLY A 53 5.27 20.97 -7.70
N ILE A 54 5.80 22.10 -7.25
CA ILE A 54 7.21 22.45 -7.35
C ILE A 54 7.95 21.94 -6.09
N PRO A 55 9.11 21.26 -6.24
CA PRO A 55 9.94 20.91 -5.09
C PRO A 55 10.33 22.13 -4.27
N LYS A 56 10.06 22.10 -2.97
CA LYS A 56 10.52 23.14 -2.03
C LYS A 56 12.03 23.11 -1.85
N ASP A 57 12.61 21.91 -1.90
CA ASP A 57 14.05 21.67 -1.74
C ASP A 57 14.41 20.37 -2.49
N VAL A 58 15.09 20.51 -3.62
CA VAL A 58 15.44 19.39 -4.50
C VAL A 58 16.41 18.42 -3.83
N ALA A 59 17.29 18.91 -2.94
CA ALA A 59 18.30 18.08 -2.28
C ALA A 59 17.69 17.11 -1.25
N LYS A 60 16.45 17.36 -0.81
CA LYS A 60 15.73 16.50 0.14
C LYS A 60 14.85 15.44 -0.53
N LEU A 61 14.77 15.45 -1.86
CA LEU A 61 14.00 14.44 -2.60
C LEU A 61 14.79 13.15 -2.74
N ASN A 62 14.11 12.04 -2.46
CA ASN A 62 14.56 10.70 -2.75
C ASN A 62 13.99 10.22 -4.09
N PRO A 63 14.63 9.25 -4.75
CA PRO A 63 14.07 8.59 -5.93
C PRO A 63 12.65 8.06 -5.68
N VAL A 64 11.80 8.11 -6.71
CA VAL A 64 10.44 7.56 -6.62
C VAL A 64 10.51 6.03 -6.54
N HIS A 65 9.79 5.45 -5.59
CA HIS A 65 9.63 4.02 -5.39
C HIS A 65 8.26 3.60 -5.88
N ILE A 66 8.25 2.75 -6.90
CA ILE A 66 7.03 2.11 -7.40
C ILE A 66 6.97 0.72 -6.80
N TYR A 67 5.88 0.43 -6.10
CA TYR A 67 5.64 -0.87 -5.48
C TYR A 67 4.54 -1.61 -6.22
N ARG A 68 4.65 -2.94 -6.24
CA ARG A 68 3.67 -3.84 -6.83
C ARG A 68 3.06 -4.70 -5.73
N SER A 69 1.74 -4.61 -5.59
CA SER A 69 0.93 -5.48 -4.75
C SER A 69 0.11 -6.45 -5.60
N ASP A 70 -0.14 -7.65 -5.08
CA ASP A 70 -1.10 -8.58 -5.66
C ASP A 70 -2.50 -8.26 -5.11
N ILE A 71 -3.45 -7.94 -5.99
CA ILE A 71 -4.82 -7.62 -5.56
C ILE A 71 -5.61 -8.86 -5.14
N THR A 72 -5.15 -10.05 -5.53
CA THR A 72 -5.73 -11.35 -5.19
C THR A 72 -5.22 -11.87 -3.85
N PHE A 73 -4.26 -11.18 -3.24
CA PHE A 73 -3.76 -11.53 -1.92
C PHE A 73 -4.93 -11.72 -0.94
N ALA A 74 -4.95 -12.88 -0.29
CA ALA A 74 -5.88 -13.23 0.76
C ALA A 74 -7.38 -13.07 0.38
N VAL A 75 -7.73 -13.22 -0.92
CA VAL A 75 -9.14 -13.26 -1.39
C VAL A 75 -9.93 -14.38 -0.72
N ASP A 76 -9.32 -15.55 -0.56
CA ASP A 76 -9.98 -16.71 0.08
C ASP A 76 -9.86 -16.74 1.62
N SER A 77 -9.08 -15.82 2.20
CA SER A 77 -8.87 -15.76 3.66
C SER A 77 -10.12 -15.36 4.44
N GLY A 78 -11.20 -14.96 3.75
CA GLY A 78 -12.55 -14.86 4.32
C GLY A 78 -13.15 -16.20 4.78
N LYS A 79 -12.51 -17.34 4.51
CA LYS A 79 -12.94 -18.68 4.98
C LYS A 79 -11.93 -19.44 5.85
N GLY A 80 -10.81 -18.86 6.26
CA GLY A 80 -9.90 -19.61 7.12
C GLY A 80 -8.62 -18.88 7.46
N LYS A 81 -8.42 -18.73 8.77
CA LYS A 81 -7.17 -18.45 9.49
C LYS A 81 -6.32 -17.32 8.88
N LEU A 82 -6.37 -16.17 9.55
CA LEU A 82 -5.22 -15.27 9.66
C LEU A 82 -3.97 -16.14 9.83
N SER A 83 -3.14 -16.23 8.78
CA SER A 83 -1.79 -16.77 8.96
C SER A 83 -1.11 -15.82 9.96
N PRO A 84 -0.63 -16.32 11.11
CA PRO A 84 0.08 -15.47 12.04
C PRO A 84 1.27 -14.86 11.31
N ALA A 85 1.48 -13.56 11.54
CA ALA A 85 2.70 -12.88 11.12
C ALA A 85 3.89 -13.79 11.46
N ALA A 86 4.74 -14.05 10.47
CA ALA A 86 5.94 -14.84 10.67
C ALA A 86 6.66 -14.34 11.92
N ALA A 87 6.82 -15.22 12.91
CA ALA A 87 7.53 -14.90 14.13
C ALA A 87 8.93 -14.37 13.77
N PRO A 88 9.45 -13.34 14.47
CA PRO A 88 10.79 -12.85 14.23
C PRO A 88 11.79 -14.01 14.36
N MET A 89 12.64 -14.17 13.34
CA MET A 89 13.69 -15.18 13.34
C MET A 89 14.57 -15.01 14.60
N PRO A 90 14.91 -16.10 15.30
CA PRO A 90 15.80 -16.01 16.45
C PRO A 90 17.18 -15.51 15.98
N ALA A 91 17.72 -14.54 16.71
CA ALA A 91 19.07 -14.04 16.51
C ALA A 91 20.06 -15.21 16.63
N LYS A 92 20.92 -15.38 15.62
CA LYS A 92 22.06 -16.31 15.69
C LYS A 92 22.98 -15.85 16.84
N GLN A 93 23.24 -16.78 17.77
CA GLN A 93 24.32 -16.67 18.75
C GLN A 93 25.69 -16.80 18.08
#